data_AF-A0A520FVP1-F1
#
_entry.id   AF-A0A520FVP1-F1
#
_cell.length_a   1.000
_cell.length_b   1.000
_cell.length_c   1.000
_cell.angle_alpha   90.00
_cell.angle_beta   90.00
_cell.angle_gamma   90.00
#
_symmetry.space_group_name_H-M   'P 1'
#
loop_
_entity.id
_entity.type
_entity.pdbx_description
1 polymer ?
#
loop_
_entity_poly.entity_id
_entity_poly.type
_entity_poly.pdbx_seq_one_letter_code
_entity_poly.pdbx_strand_id
1 'polypeptide(L)'
;VVDQGSYEYDSDYYGDDLPFWMEVARTDGSVVPHLVVPYSLDCNDMRFVQAQGFNTGDHFFNYLKDSFDALYAEGETAPKMMSIGMHCRLLGKPGRIGSLKRFLDYVQSHERVWICRRIDIARHWKKVHPFTPAGA
;
A
#
# COMPACT_ATOMS: atom_id res chain seq x y z
N VAL A 1 -11.03 13.20 9.31
CA VAL A 1 -11.31 11.78 8.94
C VAL A 1 -11.99 11.05 10.08
N VAL A 2 -11.37 10.99 11.27
CA VAL A 2 -11.91 10.24 12.42
C VAL A 2 -13.20 10.81 13.03
N ASP A 3 -13.47 12.11 12.89
CA ASP A 3 -14.73 12.73 13.33
C ASP A 3 -15.95 12.21 12.53
N GLN A 4 -15.77 11.84 11.27
CA GLN A 4 -16.85 11.28 10.45
C GLN A 4 -17.22 9.86 10.91
N GLY A 5 -16.26 9.11 11.45
CA GLY A 5 -16.48 7.81 12.10
C GLY A 5 -16.87 6.63 11.21
N SER A 6 -17.12 6.82 9.91
CA SER A 6 -17.62 5.76 9.01
C SER A 6 -16.57 5.12 8.09
N TYR A 7 -15.32 5.59 8.13
CA TYR A 7 -14.26 5.02 7.30
C TYR A 7 -13.68 3.74 7.90
N GLU A 8 -13.47 2.75 7.03
CA GLU A 8 -12.91 1.46 7.40
C GLU A 8 -11.40 1.54 7.68
N TYR A 9 -10.72 2.48 7.02
CA TYR A 9 -9.30 2.75 7.16
C TYR A 9 -8.97 4.15 6.64
N ASP A 10 -7.80 4.68 6.95
CA ASP A 10 -7.13 5.75 6.19
C ASP A 10 -5.83 5.27 5.54
N SER A 11 -5.29 6.13 4.68
CA SER A 11 -4.16 5.85 3.81
C SER A 11 -3.08 6.93 3.85
N ASP A 12 -3.26 7.95 4.67
CA ASP A 12 -2.40 9.14 4.72
C ASP A 12 -1.19 8.88 5.62
N TYR A 13 -0.52 7.75 5.37
CA TYR A 13 0.63 7.28 6.13
C TYR A 13 1.57 6.47 5.22
N TYR A 14 2.88 6.63 5.43
CA TYR A 14 3.93 6.07 4.56
C TYR A 14 5.09 5.42 5.33
N GLY A 15 4.90 5.16 6.62
CA GLY A 15 5.97 4.78 7.55
C GLY A 15 6.05 3.30 7.91
N ASP A 16 5.22 2.44 7.31
CA ASP A 16 5.16 1.00 7.66
C ASP A 16 4.74 0.17 6.43
N ASP A 17 5.09 -1.12 6.46
CA ASP A 17 4.78 -2.13 5.44
C ASP A 17 3.56 -2.99 5.81
N LEU A 18 2.95 -2.73 6.97
CA LEU A 18 1.72 -3.38 7.44
C LEU A 18 0.67 -2.38 7.91
N PRO A 19 -0.62 -2.75 7.85
CA PRO A 19 -1.66 -2.01 8.55
C PRO A 19 -1.43 -1.99 10.06
N PHE A 20 -1.88 -0.95 10.74
CA PHE A 20 -1.80 -0.85 12.19
C PHE A 20 -2.91 0.04 12.75
N TRP A 21 -3.20 -0.15 14.04
CA TRP A 21 -4.15 0.69 14.75
C TRP A 21 -3.45 1.91 15.34
N MET A 22 -4.04 3.08 15.14
CA MET A 22 -3.63 4.33 15.76
C MET A 22 -4.75 4.82 16.67
N GLU A 23 -4.40 5.31 17.86
CA GLU A 23 -5.33 6.03 18.72
C GLU A 23 -5.36 7.51 18.30
N VAL A 24 -6.53 8.00 17.91
CA VAL A 24 -6.69 9.35 17.37
C VAL A 24 -7.73 10.11 18.16
N ALA A 25 -7.38 11.33 18.59
CA ALA A 25 -8.30 12.24 19.24
C ALA A 25 -9.31 12.81 18.23
N ARG A 26 -10.59 12.78 18.59
CA ARG A 26 -11.67 13.48 17.90
C ARG A 26 -11.82 14.91 18.43
N THR A 27 -12.54 15.73 17.67
CA THR A 27 -12.87 17.12 18.03
C THR A 27 -13.68 17.25 19.32
N ASP A 28 -14.44 16.21 19.68
CA ASP A 28 -15.20 16.15 20.94
C ASP A 28 -14.35 15.74 22.16
N GLY A 29 -13.05 15.52 21.98
CA GLY A 29 -12.11 15.12 23.03
C GLY A 29 -12.05 13.61 23.29
N SER A 30 -12.88 12.80 22.64
CA SER A 30 -12.78 11.34 22.73
C SER A 30 -11.58 10.80 21.94
N VAL A 31 -10.98 9.71 22.40
CA VAL A 31 -9.93 8.99 21.67
C VAL A 31 -10.51 7.70 21.11
N VAL A 32 -10.29 7.44 19.83
CA VAL A 32 -10.81 6.25 19.16
C VAL A 32 -9.71 5.52 18.40
N PRO A 33 -9.79 4.17 18.30
CA PRO A 33 -8.92 3.42 17.42
C PRO A 33 -9.30 3.69 15.95
N HIS A 34 -8.28 3.95 15.13
CA HIS A 34 -8.40 4.13 13.69
C HIS A 34 -7.40 3.24 12.97
N LEU A 35 -7.87 2.52 11.96
CA LEU A 35 -7.02 1.62 11.20
C LEU A 35 -6.29 2.40 10.10
N VAL A 36 -4.98 2.39 10.14
CA VAL A 36 -4.12 2.88 9.07
C VAL A 36 -3.79 1.69 8.16
N VAL A 37 -3.98 1.85 6.84
CA VAL A 37 -3.43 0.94 5.83
C VAL A 37 -2.43 1.78 5.02
N PRO A 38 -1.10 1.63 5.24
CA PRO A 38 -0.10 2.50 4.64
C PRO A 38 -0.14 2.55 3.10
N TYR A 39 0.37 3.65 2.56
CA TYR A 39 0.52 3.90 1.13
C TYR A 39 2.00 4.11 0.75
N SER A 40 2.27 4.43 -0.52
CA SER A 40 3.63 4.58 -1.04
C SER A 40 3.79 5.82 -1.92
N LEU A 41 4.92 6.52 -1.74
CA LEU A 41 5.36 7.63 -2.60
C LEU A 41 6.50 7.22 -3.55
N ASP A 42 7.06 6.04 -3.34
CA ASP A 42 8.22 5.50 -4.04
C ASP A 42 7.82 4.46 -5.10
N CYS A 43 7.04 3.45 -4.73
CA CYS A 43 6.34 2.52 -5.63
C CYS A 43 5.13 3.21 -6.29
N ASN A 44 5.37 4.34 -6.95
CA ASN A 44 4.33 5.23 -7.42
C ASN A 44 4.72 5.89 -8.75
N ASP A 45 3.84 5.84 -9.75
CA ASP A 45 4.08 6.42 -11.08
C ASP A 45 4.16 7.96 -11.06
N MET A 46 3.81 8.64 -9.96
CA MET A 46 4.07 10.07 -9.79
C MET A 46 5.55 10.42 -9.94
N ARG A 47 6.45 9.44 -9.70
CA ARG A 47 7.89 9.59 -9.91
C ARG A 47 8.27 9.83 -11.37
N PHE A 48 7.42 9.55 -12.35
CA PHE A 48 7.67 9.94 -13.75
C PHE A 48 7.69 11.46 -13.99
N VAL A 49 7.23 12.27 -13.04
CA VAL A 49 7.12 13.74 -13.17
C VAL A 49 7.80 14.50 -12.03
N GLN A 50 8.56 13.81 -11.18
CA GLN A 50 9.38 14.45 -10.14
C GLN A 50 10.82 14.61 -10.61
N ALA A 51 11.54 15.56 -10.00
CA ALA A 51 12.95 15.83 -10.33
C ALA A 51 13.84 14.59 -10.16
N GLN A 52 13.60 13.82 -9.09
CA GLN A 52 14.12 12.46 -8.94
C GLN A 52 13.01 11.50 -9.35
N GLY A 53 13.22 10.78 -10.45
CA GLY A 53 12.13 10.05 -11.07
C GLY A 53 12.55 8.91 -11.99
N PHE A 54 11.54 8.21 -12.50
CA PHE A 54 11.71 7.18 -13.52
C PHE A 54 11.77 7.82 -14.91
N ASN A 55 12.83 7.56 -15.66
CA ASN A 55 12.96 8.05 -17.05
C ASN A 55 12.22 7.15 -18.04
N THR A 56 12.15 5.85 -17.77
CA THR A 56 11.56 4.84 -18.65
C THR A 56 10.62 3.91 -17.89
N GLY A 57 9.78 3.19 -18.64
CA GLY A 57 8.96 2.11 -18.06
C GLY A 57 9.81 1.01 -17.39
N ASP A 58 11.03 0.76 -17.88
CA ASP A 58 11.92 -0.24 -17.29
C ASP A 58 12.39 0.14 -15.89
N HIS A 59 12.67 1.43 -15.65
CA HIS A 59 13.02 1.89 -14.30
C HIS A 59 11.90 1.62 -13.31
N PHE A 60 10.65 1.92 -13.70
CA PHE A 60 9.49 1.68 -12.84
C PHE A 60 9.25 0.18 -12.63
N PHE A 61 9.29 -0.62 -13.69
CA PHE A 61 9.16 -2.08 -13.59
C PHE A 61 10.22 -2.68 -12.66
N ASN A 62 11.50 -2.33 -12.84
CA ASN A 62 12.58 -2.89 -12.01
C ASN A 62 12.43 -2.45 -10.56
N TYR A 63 12.05 -1.19 -10.31
CA TYR A 63 11.81 -0.73 -8.94
C TYR A 63 10.70 -1.53 -8.26
N LEU A 64 9.56 -1.71 -8.94
CA LEU A 64 8.46 -2.53 -8.41
C LEU A 64 8.88 -3.99 -8.21
N LYS A 65 9.63 -4.56 -9.16
CA LYS A 65 10.13 -5.94 -9.10
C LYS A 65 11.04 -6.13 -7.88
N ASP A 66 11.99 -5.24 -7.67
CA ASP A 66 12.94 -5.34 -6.56
C ASP A 66 12.25 -5.17 -5.20
N SER A 67 11.29 -4.23 -5.11
CA SER A 67 10.43 -4.08 -3.92
C SER A 67 9.59 -5.33 -3.65
N PHE A 68 9.00 -5.92 -4.68
CA PHE A 68 8.25 -7.18 -4.55
C PHE A 68 9.16 -8.31 -4.09
N ASP A 69 10.33 -8.50 -4.71
CA ASP A 69 11.23 -9.61 -4.39
C ASP A 69 11.70 -9.57 -2.94
N ALA A 70 12.00 -8.37 -2.42
CA ALA A 70 12.36 -8.19 -1.02
C ALA A 70 11.21 -8.58 -0.08
N LEU A 71 10.00 -8.04 -0.31
CA LEU A 71 8.82 -8.35 0.52
C LEU A 71 8.38 -9.81 0.40
N TYR A 72 8.52 -10.40 -0.79
CA TYR A 72 8.20 -11.80 -1.05
C TYR A 72 9.15 -12.73 -0.29
N ALA A 73 10.46 -12.42 -0.29
CA ALA A 73 11.45 -13.17 0.49
C ALA A 73 11.22 -13.03 2.00
N GLU A 74 10.91 -11.83 2.51
CA GLU A 74 10.52 -11.65 3.92
C GLU A 74 9.26 -12.43 4.29
N GLY A 75 8.34 -12.57 3.34
CA GLY A 75 7.06 -13.24 3.48
C GLY A 75 7.12 -14.73 3.81
N GLU A 76 8.30 -15.36 3.69
CA GLU A 76 8.49 -16.72 4.21
C GLU A 76 8.29 -16.80 5.73
N THR A 77 8.53 -15.70 6.44
CA THR A 77 8.37 -15.65 7.91
C THR A 77 7.46 -14.53 8.40
N ALA A 78 7.43 -13.39 7.71
CA ALA A 78 6.65 -12.22 8.11
C ALA A 78 6.07 -11.50 6.87
N PRO A 79 4.96 -12.01 6.29
CA PRO A 79 4.29 -11.39 5.14
C PRO A 79 3.94 -9.92 5.36
N LYS A 80 4.15 -9.11 4.31
CA LYS A 80 3.87 -7.66 4.29
C LYS A 80 2.90 -7.30 3.15
N MET A 81 2.44 -6.06 3.12
CA MET A 81 1.71 -5.51 1.98
C MET A 81 2.61 -4.64 1.09
N MET A 82 2.20 -4.45 -0.16
CA MET A 82 2.84 -3.52 -1.09
C MET A 82 1.76 -2.66 -1.75
N SER A 83 1.94 -1.33 -1.72
CA SER A 83 1.09 -0.38 -2.43
C SER A 83 1.74 0.04 -3.75
N ILE A 84 0.94 0.14 -4.82
CA ILE A 84 1.39 0.62 -6.12
C ILE A 84 0.53 1.80 -6.55
N GLY A 85 1.13 3.00 -6.54
CA GLY A 85 0.46 4.22 -6.94
C GLY A 85 0.39 4.39 -8.45
N MET A 86 -0.79 4.68 -8.97
CA MET A 86 -1.06 4.82 -10.40
C MET A 86 -1.93 6.04 -10.69
N HIS A 87 -1.57 6.82 -11.70
CA HIS A 87 -2.32 7.99 -12.14
C HIS A 87 -2.68 7.87 -13.61
N CYS A 88 -3.96 8.05 -13.95
CA CYS A 88 -4.47 7.89 -15.32
C CYS A 88 -3.67 8.70 -16.37
N ARG A 89 -3.30 9.94 -16.01
CA ARG A 89 -2.56 10.86 -16.90
C ARG A 89 -1.08 10.50 -17.07
N LEU A 90 -0.53 9.63 -16.21
CA LEU A 90 0.88 9.27 -16.18
C LEU A 90 1.10 7.85 -16.70
N LEU A 91 0.78 6.81 -15.92
CA LEU A 91 1.00 5.42 -16.32
C LEU A 91 0.16 5.00 -17.53
N GLY A 92 -0.98 5.66 -17.78
CA GLY A 92 -1.82 5.41 -18.95
C GLY A 92 -1.20 5.81 -20.30
N LYS A 93 -0.03 6.46 -20.32
CA LYS A 93 0.68 6.79 -21.55
C LYS A 93 1.24 5.52 -22.22
N PRO A 94 1.19 5.40 -23.57
CA PRO A 94 1.69 4.22 -24.29
C PRO A 94 3.14 3.82 -23.94
N GLY A 95 4.03 4.81 -23.74
CA GLY A 95 5.43 4.55 -23.37
C GLY A 95 5.65 4.08 -21.92
N ARG A 96 4.60 4.03 -21.08
CA ARG A 96 4.70 3.67 -19.66
C ARG A 96 3.85 2.46 -19.29
N ILE A 97 2.65 2.32 -19.85
CA ILE A 97 1.69 1.27 -19.47
C ILE A 97 2.23 -0.16 -19.61
N GLY A 98 3.17 -0.38 -20.53
CA GLY A 98 3.83 -1.68 -20.70
C GLY A 98 4.59 -2.16 -19.45
N SER A 99 5.09 -1.23 -18.61
CA SER A 99 5.75 -1.57 -17.34
C SER A 99 4.79 -2.19 -16.33
N LEU A 100 3.56 -1.64 -16.22
CA LEU A 100 2.52 -2.21 -15.36
C LEU A 100 2.12 -3.61 -15.81
N LYS A 101 1.92 -3.81 -17.12
CA LYS A 101 1.61 -5.14 -17.66
C LYS A 101 2.68 -6.15 -17.27
N ARG A 102 3.96 -5.82 -17.49
CA ARG A 102 5.09 -6.70 -17.14
C ARG A 102 5.15 -7.00 -15.65
N PHE A 103 4.88 -6.01 -14.80
CA PHE A 103 4.88 -6.23 -13.36
C PHE A 103 3.72 -7.13 -12.93
N LEU A 104 2.52 -6.95 -13.50
CA LEU A 104 1.39 -7.85 -13.27
C LEU A 104 1.69 -9.28 -13.72
N ASP A 105 2.27 -9.46 -14.92
CA ASP A 105 2.71 -10.77 -15.41
C ASP A 105 3.74 -11.41 -14.45
N TYR A 106 4.65 -10.60 -13.88
CA TYR A 106 5.67 -11.06 -12.93
C TYR A 106 5.08 -11.51 -11.59
N VAL A 107 4.22 -10.70 -10.94
CA VAL A 107 3.64 -11.11 -9.64
C VAL A 107 2.70 -12.29 -9.79
N GLN A 108 2.05 -12.44 -10.94
CA GLN A 108 1.19 -13.59 -11.24
C GLN A 108 1.97 -14.88 -11.52
N SER A 109 3.28 -14.80 -11.81
CA SER A 109 4.12 -16.00 -11.94
C SER A 109 4.63 -16.53 -10.60
N HIS A 110 4.31 -15.86 -9.49
CA HIS A 110 4.67 -16.28 -8.13
C HIS A 110 3.45 -16.86 -7.42
N GLU A 111 3.65 -17.91 -6.62
CA GLU A 111 2.60 -18.46 -5.79
C GLU A 111 2.34 -17.58 -4.56
N ARG A 112 1.25 -17.82 -3.82
CA ARG A 112 0.98 -17.18 -2.51
C ARG A 112 0.93 -15.63 -2.52
N VAL A 113 0.66 -15.02 -3.67
CA VAL A 113 0.43 -13.56 -3.80
C VAL A 113 -1.06 -13.23 -3.68
N TRP A 114 -1.40 -12.30 -2.78
CA TRP A 114 -2.78 -11.81 -2.63
C TRP A 114 -2.97 -10.43 -3.30
N ILE A 115 -3.41 -10.44 -4.56
CA ILE A 115 -3.80 -9.21 -5.27
C ILE A 115 -5.23 -8.85 -4.86
N CYS A 116 -5.39 -7.74 -4.13
CA CYS A 116 -6.67 -7.39 -3.51
C CYS A 116 -6.95 -5.90 -3.47
N ARG A 117 -8.19 -5.54 -3.12
CA ARG A 117 -8.56 -4.14 -2.88
C ARG A 117 -8.10 -3.77 -1.47
N ARG A 118 -7.70 -2.51 -1.26
CA ARG A 118 -7.36 -1.98 0.08
C ARG A 118 -8.42 -2.24 1.16
N ILE A 119 -9.70 -2.19 0.79
CA ILE A 119 -10.80 -2.49 1.73
C ILE A 119 -10.79 -3.94 2.20
N ASP A 120 -10.30 -4.87 1.38
CA ASP A 120 -10.20 -6.28 1.77
C ASP A 120 -9.04 -6.48 2.77
N ILE A 121 -7.92 -5.77 2.60
CA ILE A 121 -6.83 -5.71 3.59
C ILE A 121 -7.35 -5.15 4.91
N ALA A 122 -8.06 -4.02 4.89
CA ALA A 122 -8.59 -3.40 6.09
C ALA A 122 -9.53 -4.35 6.85
N ARG A 123 -10.46 -5.01 6.14
CA ARG A 123 -11.38 -5.98 6.74
C ARG A 123 -10.67 -7.22 7.26
N HIS A 124 -9.67 -7.71 6.56
CA HIS A 124 -8.81 -8.80 7.02
C HIS A 124 -8.12 -8.41 8.33
N TRP A 125 -7.51 -7.22 8.39
CA TRP A 125 -6.81 -6.74 9.57
C TRP A 125 -7.72 -6.62 10.77
N LYS A 126 -8.91 -6.02 10.61
CA LYS A 126 -9.90 -5.93 11.71
C LYS A 126 -10.33 -7.27 12.26
N LYS A 127 -10.42 -8.28 11.39
CA LYS A 127 -10.85 -9.64 11.78
C LYS A 127 -9.73 -10.43 12.45
N VAL A 128 -8.50 -10.35 11.93
CA VAL A 128 -7.37 -11.19 12.35
C VAL A 128 -6.50 -10.51 13.41
N HIS A 129 -6.43 -9.17 13.38
CA HIS A 129 -5.66 -8.30 14.28
C HIS A 129 -6.58 -7.22 14.87
N PRO A 130 -7.59 -7.59 15.69
CA PRO A 130 -8.49 -6.61 16.29
C PRO A 130 -7.74 -5.64 17.20
N PHE A 131 -8.23 -4.40 17.29
CA PHE A 131 -7.68 -3.41 18.21
C PHE A 131 -7.74 -3.93 19.65
N THR A 132 -6.61 -3.84 20.35
CA THR A 132 -6.52 -4.13 21.78
C THR A 132 -6.07 -2.85 22.49
N PRO A 133 -6.90 -2.26 23.36
CA PRO A 133 -6.50 -1.10 24.14
C PRO A 133 -5.27 -1.40 24.99
N ALA A 134 -4.38 -0.41 25.16
CA ALA A 134 -3.27 -0.56 26.09
C ALA A 134 -3.80 -0.78 27.52
N GLY A 135 -3.50 -1.95 28.11
CA GLY A 135 -3.89 -2.33 29.47
C GLY A 135 -5.08 -3.29 29.59
N ALA A 136 -5.54 -3.89 28.48
CA ALA A 136 -6.49 -5.01 28.50
C ALA A 136 -5.81 -6.37 28.73
#